data_AF-A0A8T4JBS6-F1
#
_entry.id   AF-A0A8T4JBS6-F1
#
_cell.length_a   1.000
_cell.length_b   1.000
_cell.length_c   1.000
_cell.angle_alpha   90.00
_cell.angle_beta   90.00
_cell.angle_gamma   90.00
#
_symmetry.space_group_name_H-M   'P 1'
#
loop_
_entity.id
_entity.type
_entity.pdbx_description
1 polymer ?
#
loop_
_entity_poly.entity_id
_entity_poly.type
_entity_poly.pdbx_seq_one_letter_code
_entity_poly.pdbx_strand_id
1 'polypeptide(L)'
;MAKILIQLPRFVEDEGRRIQITSFEKFYLDNIDRTFSTKKATFRPEELAKNGFLEKKKDSYLLMDSDFVDDYKQLKRLAQIITLKDIGRIITLLGLTKESIVVEAGSGSGAAGIYLAKVVK
;
A
#
# COMPACT_ATOMS: atom_id res chain seq x y z
N MET A 1 4.72 12.33 -3.81
CA MET A 1 4.22 11.30 -2.86
C MET A 1 3.71 10.14 -3.68
N ALA A 2 3.97 8.91 -3.25
CA ALA A 2 3.46 7.74 -3.94
C ALA A 2 1.94 7.66 -3.80
N LYS A 3 1.28 6.97 -4.73
CA LYS A 3 -0.16 6.74 -4.70
C LYS A 3 -0.47 5.26 -4.79
N ILE A 4 -1.65 4.90 -4.30
CA ILE A 4 -2.23 3.57 -4.48
C ILE A 4 -3.36 3.67 -5.49
N LEU A 5 -3.29 2.83 -6.52
CA LEU A 5 -4.37 2.60 -7.46
C LEU A 5 -4.98 1.23 -7.18
N ILE A 6 -6.27 1.18 -6.89
CA ILE A 6 -7.03 -0.04 -6.62
C ILE A 6 -8.00 -0.26 -7.78
N GLN A 7 -7.93 -1.43 -8.41
CA GLN A 7 -8.99 -1.90 -9.29
C GLN A 7 -10.08 -2.54 -8.44
N LEU A 8 -11.30 -2.01 -8.55
CA LEU A 8 -12.45 -2.54 -7.83
C LEU A 8 -12.98 -3.79 -8.54
N PRO A 9 -13.42 -4.81 -7.79
CA PRO A 9 -13.97 -6.01 -8.38
C PRO A 9 -15.31 -5.71 -9.05
N ARG A 10 -15.48 -6.25 -10.25
CA ARG A 10 -16.72 -6.15 -11.02
C ARG A 10 -17.41 -7.50 -11.06
N PHE A 11 -18.70 -7.49 -10.74
CA PHE A 11 -19.56 -8.66 -10.77
C PHE A 11 -20.63 -8.48 -11.85
N VAL A 12 -21.03 -9.58 -12.46
CA VAL A 12 -22.18 -9.65 -13.37
C VAL A 12 -23.04 -10.83 -12.94
N GLU A 13 -24.35 -10.67 -13.02
CA GLU A 13 -25.29 -11.77 -12.84
C GLU A 13 -25.52 -12.47 -14.18
N ASP A 14 -25.30 -13.78 -14.18
CA ASP A 14 -25.55 -14.64 -15.33
C ASP A 14 -26.27 -15.89 -14.83
N GLU A 15 -27.45 -16.17 -15.40
CA GLU A 15 -28.32 -17.30 -15.02
C GLU A 15 -28.57 -17.46 -13.50
N GLY A 16 -28.75 -16.34 -12.79
CA GLY A 16 -28.99 -16.33 -11.34
C GLY A 16 -27.74 -16.57 -10.49
N ARG A 17 -26.54 -16.62 -11.09
CA ARG A 17 -25.25 -16.71 -10.41
C ARG A 17 -24.50 -15.40 -10.51
N ARG A 18 -23.96 -14.92 -9.39
CA ARG A 18 -23.09 -13.74 -9.36
C ARG A 18 -21.65 -14.15 -9.69
N ILE A 19 -21.21 -13.82 -10.90
CA ILE A 19 -19.87 -14.15 -11.40
C ILE A 19 -18.96 -12.93 -11.26
N GLN A 20 -17.79 -13.12 -10.64
CA GLN A 20 -16.76 -12.09 -10.60
C GLN A 20 -15.99 -12.07 -11.93
N ILE A 21 -16.15 -11.00 -12.70
CA ILE A 21 -15.43 -10.84 -13.98
C ILE A 21 -14.05 -10.21 -13.76
N THR A 22 -13.93 -9.36 -12.75
CA THR A 22 -12.70 -8.62 -12.48
C THR A 22 -12.29 -8.79 -11.03
N SER A 23 -11.05 -9.23 -10.85
CA SER A 23 -10.41 -9.35 -9.55
C SER A 23 -10.05 -7.98 -8.98
N PHE A 24 -10.00 -7.92 -7.65
CA PHE A 24 -9.37 -6.81 -6.96
C PHE A 24 -7.87 -6.85 -7.23
N GLU A 25 -7.31 -5.75 -7.73
CA GLU A 25 -5.86 -5.59 -7.90
C GLU A 25 -5.42 -4.27 -7.25
N LYS A 26 -4.25 -4.28 -6.59
CA LYS A 26 -3.66 -3.11 -5.94
C LYS A 26 -2.32 -2.82 -6.59
N PHE A 27 -2.12 -1.57 -6.98
CA PHE A 27 -0.89 -1.07 -7.59
C PHE A 27 -0.31 0.05 -6.72
N TYR A 28 1.01 0.00 -6.51
CA TYR A 28 1.77 1.07 -5.89
C TYR A 28 2.42 1.90 -6.98
N LEU A 29 2.13 3.20 -7.00
CA LEU A 29 2.63 4.17 -7.97
C LEU A 29 3.71 5.01 -7.30
N ASP A 30 4.97 4.65 -7.55
CA ASP A 30 6.14 5.35 -7.05
C ASP A 30 6.38 6.69 -7.76
N ASN A 31 5.95 6.81 -9.02
CA ASN A 31 6.08 8.01 -9.83
C ASN A 31 4.77 8.31 -10.58
N ILE A 32 4.14 9.44 -10.24
CA ILE A 32 2.87 9.90 -10.83
C ILE A 32 3.06 10.77 -12.07
N ASP A 33 4.29 11.21 -12.36
CA ASP A 33 4.61 12.09 -13.50
C ASP A 33 4.72 11.31 -14.81
N ARG A 34 4.60 9.98 -14.74
CA ARG A 34 4.68 9.08 -15.89
C ARG A 34 3.33 8.41 -16.13
N THR A 35 3.07 8.11 -17.40
CA THR A 35 1.94 7.30 -17.79
C THR A 35 2.06 5.90 -17.15
N PHE A 36 1.02 5.47 -16.45
CA PHE A 36 0.93 4.14 -15.85
C PHE A 36 -0.04 3.27 -16.63
N SER A 37 0.40 2.06 -17.02
CA SER A 37 -0.43 1.12 -17.76
C SER A 37 -0.65 -0.16 -16.96
N THR A 38 -1.91 -0.51 -16.80
CA THR A 38 -2.37 -1.82 -16.32
C THR A 38 -2.71 -2.70 -17.53
N LYS A 39 -3.04 -3.98 -17.29
CA LYS A 39 -3.49 -4.89 -18.35
C LYS A 39 -4.76 -4.41 -19.08
N LYS A 40 -5.57 -3.56 -18.45
CA LYS A 40 -6.91 -3.17 -18.96
C LYS A 40 -7.05 -1.68 -19.28
N ALA A 41 -6.23 -0.84 -18.65
CA ALA A 41 -6.34 0.61 -18.75
C ALA A 41 -4.98 1.31 -18.65
N THR A 42 -4.89 2.48 -19.30
CA THR A 42 -3.75 3.39 -19.23
C THR A 42 -4.20 4.70 -18.56
N PHE A 43 -3.35 5.21 -17.67
CA PHE A 43 -3.59 6.40 -16.86
C PHE A 43 -2.50 7.43 -17.16
N ARG A 44 -2.92 8.64 -17.54
CA ARG A 44 -2.00 9.76 -17.78
C ARG A 44 -1.68 10.49 -16.47
N PRO A 45 -0.56 11.22 -16.39
CA PRO A 45 -0.16 11.93 -15.18
C PRO A 45 -1.23 12.87 -14.61
N GLU A 46 -2.03 13.53 -15.47
CA GLU A 46 -3.06 14.47 -15.02
C GLU A 46 -4.23 13.77 -14.29
N GLU A 47 -4.48 12.50 -14.65
CA GLU A 47 -5.48 11.66 -13.98
C GLU A 47 -4.93 11.11 -12.66
N LEU A 48 -3.62 10.83 -12.62
CA LEU A 48 -2.91 10.33 -11.45
C LEU A 48 -2.63 11.42 -10.40
N ALA A 49 -2.70 12.70 -10.76
CA ALA A 49 -2.50 13.80 -9.83
C ALA A 49 -3.63 13.95 -8.79
N LYS A 50 -4.83 13.44 -9.09
CA LYS A 50 -6.03 13.60 -8.24
C LYS A 50 -6.24 12.37 -7.35
N ASN A 51 -7.10 12.50 -6.34
CA ASN A 51 -7.63 11.36 -5.59
C ASN A 51 -9.10 11.14 -5.95
N GLY A 52 -9.59 9.92 -5.75
CA GLY A 52 -10.99 9.57 -5.94
C GLY A 52 -11.19 8.42 -6.92
N PHE A 53 -12.44 8.29 -7.39
CA PHE A 53 -12.82 7.24 -8.33
C PHE A 53 -12.47 7.63 -9.77
N LEU A 54 -11.89 6.68 -10.49
CA LEU A 54 -11.60 6.78 -11.92
C LEU A 54 -12.33 5.65 -12.64
N GLU A 55 -13.06 5.97 -13.69
CA GLU A 55 -13.73 4.98 -14.53
C GLU A 55 -13.00 4.87 -15.87
N LYS A 56 -12.66 3.64 -16.26
CA LYS A 56 -12.05 3.35 -17.56
C LYS A 56 -12.82 2.20 -18.20
N LYS A 57 -13.48 2.48 -19.33
CA LYS A 57 -14.33 1.52 -20.07
C LYS A 57 -15.43 0.93 -19.18
N LYS A 58 -15.23 -0.30 -18.68
CA LYS A 58 -16.17 -1.05 -17.84
C LYS A 58 -15.61 -1.30 -16.44
N ASP A 59 -14.40 -0.84 -16.14
CA ASP A 59 -13.72 -1.07 -14.87
C ASP A 59 -13.63 0.22 -14.05
N SER A 60 -13.84 0.08 -12.75
CA SER A 60 -13.76 1.18 -11.78
C SER A 60 -12.48 1.06 -10.96
N TYR A 61 -11.85 2.19 -10.73
CA TYR A 61 -10.61 2.31 -9.99
C TYR A 61 -10.76 3.33 -8.86
N LEU A 62 -10.05 3.12 -7.76
CA LEU A 62 -9.93 4.06 -6.66
C LEU A 62 -8.47 4.47 -6.52
N LEU A 63 -8.22 5.77 -6.64
CA LEU A 63 -6.91 6.37 -6.49
C LEU A 63 -6.85 7.13 -5.17
N MET A 64 -5.82 6.84 -4.37
CA MET A 64 -5.59 7.48 -3.07
C MET A 64 -4.09 7.70 -2.85
N ASP A 65 -3.75 8.60 -1.95
CA ASP A 65 -2.37 8.73 -1.48
C ASP A 65 -1.93 7.48 -0.75
N SER A 66 -0.66 7.12 -0.90
CA SER A 66 -0.04 6.07 -0.10
C SER A 66 -0.01 6.45 1.38
N ASP A 67 -0.19 5.46 2.24
CA ASP A 67 0.09 5.60 3.66
C ASP A 67 1.43 4.96 4.05
N PHE A 68 1.78 5.08 5.33
CA PHE A 68 3.00 4.50 5.87
C PHE A 68 3.10 2.98 5.63
N VAL A 69 1.99 2.24 5.73
CA VAL A 69 1.98 0.79 5.58
C VAL A 69 2.15 0.39 4.11
N ASP A 70 1.63 1.21 3.20
CA ASP A 70 1.84 1.06 1.76
C ASP A 70 3.32 1.20 1.40
N ASP A 71 3.95 2.29 1.85
CA ASP A 71 5.37 2.55 1.63
C ASP A 71 6.23 1.45 2.29
N TYR A 72 5.91 1.08 3.53
CA TYR A 72 6.59 0.01 4.27
C TYR A 72 6.59 -1.31 3.50
N LYS A 73 5.48 -1.66 2.84
CA LYS A 73 5.40 -2.92 2.07
C LYS A 73 6.27 -2.91 0.82
N GLN A 74 6.69 -1.74 0.34
CA GLN A 74 7.63 -1.60 -0.78
C GLN A 74 9.10 -1.59 -0.36
N LEU A 75 9.40 -1.70 0.95
CA LEU A 75 10.79 -1.76 1.42
C LEU A 75 11.55 -2.88 0.73
N LYS A 76 12.69 -2.52 0.12
CA LYS A 76 13.63 -3.49 -0.44
C LYS A 76 14.20 -4.32 0.70
N ARG A 77 13.94 -5.62 0.67
CA ARG A 77 14.41 -6.56 1.70
C ARG A 77 15.80 -7.08 1.33
N LEU A 78 16.79 -6.74 2.14
CA LEU A 78 18.16 -7.26 2.03
C LEU A 78 18.35 -8.48 2.93
N ALA A 79 17.86 -8.40 4.16
CA ALA A 79 17.80 -9.48 5.12
C ALA A 79 16.34 -9.80 5.51
N GLN A 80 16.14 -10.91 6.21
CA GLN A 80 14.83 -11.24 6.77
C GLN A 80 14.35 -10.15 7.73
N ILE A 81 13.09 -9.76 7.63
CA ILE A 81 12.48 -8.70 8.43
C ILE A 81 11.65 -9.27 9.58
N ILE A 82 11.53 -8.51 10.66
CA ILE A 82 10.50 -8.74 11.69
C ILE A 82 9.13 -8.41 11.08
N THR A 83 8.14 -9.28 11.27
CA THR A 83 6.80 -9.06 10.70
C THR A 83 6.06 -7.93 11.42
N LEU A 84 5.10 -7.28 10.76
CA LEU A 84 4.27 -6.23 11.37
C LEU A 84 3.54 -6.71 12.64
N LYS A 85 3.12 -7.98 12.67
CA LYS A 85 2.48 -8.60 13.84
C LYS A 85 3.44 -8.63 15.03
N ASP A 86 4.68 -9.04 14.80
CA ASP A 86 5.67 -9.17 15.86
C ASP A 86 6.18 -7.80 16.33
N ILE A 87 6.35 -6.84 15.42
CA ILE A 87 6.65 -5.44 15.76
C ILE A 87 5.54 -4.85 16.65
N GLY A 88 4.27 -5.05 16.28
CA GLY A 88 3.13 -4.60 17.09
C GLY A 88 3.12 -5.24 18.49
N ARG A 89 3.50 -6.52 18.59
CA ARG A 89 3.64 -7.21 19.88
C ARG A 89 4.79 -6.63 20.72
N ILE A 90 5.93 -6.31 20.12
CA ILE A 90 7.08 -5.68 20.80
C ILE A 90 6.67 -4.32 21.37
N ILE A 91 6.05 -3.46 20.55
CA ILE A 91 5.59 -2.13 20.96
C ILE A 91 4.61 -2.24 22.14
N THR A 92 3.65 -3.16 22.04
CA THR A 92 2.61 -3.34 23.07
C THR A 92 3.19 -3.88 24.38
N LEU A 93 4.05 -4.90 24.33
CA LEU A 93 4.61 -5.52 25.53
C LEU A 93 5.63 -4.62 26.26
N LEU A 94 6.39 -3.82 25.51
CA LEU A 94 7.34 -2.89 26.09
C LEU A 94 6.71 -1.54 26.48
N GLY A 95 5.42 -1.34 26.15
CA GLY A 95 4.71 -0.09 26.43
C GLY A 95 5.33 1.11 25.70
N LEU A 96 5.83 0.93 24.48
CA LEU A 96 6.49 2.00 23.74
C LEU A 96 5.48 3.08 23.34
N THR A 97 5.86 4.33 23.59
CA THR A 97 5.09 5.54 23.27
C THR A 97 5.94 6.53 22.47
N LYS A 98 5.32 7.63 22.03
CA LYS A 98 6.02 8.73 21.33
C LYS A 98 7.09 9.43 22.18
N GLU A 99 7.11 9.21 23.49
CA GLU A 99 8.10 9.73 24.44
C GLU A 99 9.27 8.76 24.66
N SER A 100 9.16 7.53 24.17
CA SER A 100 10.18 6.50 24.36
C SER A 100 11.45 6.81 23.56
N ILE A 101 12.61 6.47 24.13
CA ILE A 101 13.90 6.46 23.45
C ILE A 101 14.32 5.00 23.32
N VAL A 102 14.51 4.52 22.10
CA VAL A 102 14.76 3.11 21.80
C VAL A 102 16.14 2.93 21.20
N VAL A 103 16.86 1.92 21.68
CA VAL A 103 18.09 1.45 21.05
C VAL A 103 17.76 0.16 20.29
N GLU A 104 17.89 0.19 18.97
CA GLU A 104 17.76 -0.98 18.10
C GLU A 104 19.17 -1.44 17.68
N ALA A 105 19.47 -2.72 17.86
CA ALA A 105 20.71 -3.33 17.40
C ALA A 105 20.40 -4.40 16.34
N GLY A 106 21.04 -4.27 15.17
CA GLY A 106 20.77 -5.10 14.00
C GLY A 106 19.77 -4.45 13.05
N SER A 107 20.25 -3.57 12.18
CA SER A 107 19.39 -2.80 11.27
C SER A 107 18.71 -3.68 10.21
N GLY A 108 19.35 -4.78 9.78
CA GLY A 108 18.78 -5.68 8.77
C GLY A 108 18.34 -4.93 7.51
N SER A 109 17.07 -5.07 7.12
CA SER A 109 16.45 -4.30 6.03
C SER A 109 15.81 -2.96 6.47
N GLY A 110 16.04 -2.53 7.72
CA GLY A 110 15.48 -1.30 8.30
C GLY A 110 13.99 -1.37 8.66
N ALA A 111 13.36 -2.53 8.51
CA ALA A 111 11.91 -2.67 8.67
C ALA A 111 11.44 -2.39 10.12
N ALA A 112 12.12 -2.94 11.12
CA ALA A 112 11.76 -2.67 12.52
C ALA A 112 12.08 -1.20 12.89
N GLY A 113 13.30 -0.74 12.59
CA GLY A 113 13.70 0.66 12.80
C GLY A 113 12.77 1.71 12.19
N ILE A 114 12.39 1.59 10.92
CA ILE A 114 11.46 2.55 10.28
C ILE A 114 10.08 2.53 10.94
N TYR A 115 9.60 1.36 11.37
CA TYR A 115 8.33 1.26 12.08
C TYR A 115 8.42 1.86 13.49
N LEU A 116 9.51 1.61 14.22
CA LEU A 116 9.74 2.18 15.53
C LEU A 116 9.85 3.71 15.43
N ALA A 117 10.60 4.24 14.47
CA ALA A 117 10.71 5.67 14.21
C ALA A 117 9.37 6.35 13.86
N LYS A 118 8.38 5.59 13.38
CA LYS A 118 7.01 6.10 13.17
C LYS A 118 6.23 6.23 14.48
N VAL A 119 6.61 5.51 15.53
CA VAL A 119 5.89 5.38 16.80
C VAL A 119 6.57 6.14 17.94
N VAL A 120 7.90 6.11 18.01
CA VAL A 120 8.71 6.69 19.09
C VAL A 120 9.38 8.00 18.65
N LYS A 121 10.10 8.67 19.55
CA LYS A 121 10.76 9.96 19.31
C LYS A 121 11.96 9.86 18.37
#